data_AF-A0A090M467-F1
#
_entry.id   AF-A0A090M467-F1
#
_cell.length_a   1.000
_cell.length_b   1.000
_cell.length_c   1.000
_cell.angle_alpha   90.00
_cell.angle_beta   90.00
_cell.angle_gamma   90.00
#
_symmetry.space_group_name_H-M   'P 1'
#
loop_
_entity.id
_entity.type
_entity.pdbx_description
1 polymer ?
#
loop_
_entity_poly.entity_id
_entity_poly.type
_entity_poly.pdbx_seq_one_letter_code
_entity_poly.pdbx_strand_id
1 'polypeptide(L)'
;MRADAVLKKEEEAIITLMKERALGRCREAQRAYYECVRGRTLSVAWACREDARAMSACLNAHTNAATLARMKTQWAEAGKPSIEDRSRPPRCFDED
;
A
#
# COMPACT_ATOMS: atom_id res chain seq x y z
N MET A 1 -25.76 15.84 0.82
CA MET A 1 -24.28 15.78 0.75
C MET A 1 -23.92 14.63 -0.17
N ARG A 2 -23.23 14.88 -1.29
CA ARG A 2 -22.73 13.82 -2.17
C ARG A 2 -21.64 13.09 -1.39
N ALA A 3 -21.95 11.92 -0.85
CA ALA A 3 -20.93 10.90 -0.70
C ALA A 3 -20.54 10.55 -2.14
N ASP A 4 -19.41 11.06 -2.61
CA ASP A 4 -18.84 10.65 -3.88
C ASP A 4 -18.65 9.13 -3.84
N ALA A 5 -19.63 8.42 -4.41
CA ALA A 5 -19.56 6.99 -4.60
C ALA A 5 -18.47 6.74 -5.63
N VAL A 6 -17.23 6.58 -5.14
CA VAL A 6 -16.12 6.03 -5.90
C VAL A 6 -16.62 4.69 -6.45
N LEU A 7 -16.54 4.51 -7.77
CA LEU A 7 -16.92 3.24 -8.38
C LEU A 7 -16.05 2.13 -7.80
N LYS A 8 -16.59 0.93 -7.64
CA LYS A 8 -15.82 -0.22 -7.10
C LYS A 8 -14.48 -0.42 -7.82
N LYS A 9 -14.47 -0.23 -9.15
CA LYS A 9 -13.25 -0.31 -9.97
C LYS A 9 -12.22 0.78 -9.62
N GLU A 10 -12.68 2.00 -9.35
CA GLU A 10 -11.83 3.12 -8.98
C GLU A 10 -11.28 2.92 -7.57
N GLU A 11 -12.11 2.42 -6.65
CA GLU A 11 -11.68 2.08 -5.30
C GLU A 11 -10.63 0.96 -5.29
N GLU A 12 -10.84 -0.09 -6.08
CA GLU A 12 -9.84 -1.16 -6.27
C GLU A 12 -8.54 -0.63 -6.85
N ALA A 13 -8.60 0.32 -7.79
CA ALA A 13 -7.43 0.98 -8.35
C ALA A 13 -6.68 1.80 -7.28
N ILE A 14 -7.40 2.58 -6.46
CA ILE A 14 -6.83 3.34 -5.34
C ILE A 14 -6.20 2.40 -4.31
N ILE A 15 -6.85 1.29 -3.97
CA ILE A 15 -6.31 0.28 -3.04
C ILE A 15 -5.03 -0.36 -3.60
N THR A 16 -5.01 -0.64 -4.91
CA THR A 16 -3.83 -1.22 -5.57
C THR A 16 -2.66 -0.25 -5.53
N LEU A 17 -2.88 1.03 -5.88
CA LEU A 17 -1.87 2.08 -5.79
C LEU A 17 -1.36 2.27 -4.35
N MET A 18 -2.26 2.27 -3.37
CA MET A 18 -1.92 2.37 -1.95
C MET A 18 -0.96 1.24 -1.54
N LYS A 19 -1.25 0.01 -1.95
CA LYS A 19 -0.39 -1.15 -1.68
C LYS A 19 0.97 -1.01 -2.37
N GLU A 20 1.00 -0.65 -3.64
CA GLU A 20 2.26 -0.45 -4.38
C GLU A 20 3.16 0.61 -3.72
N ARG A 21 2.58 1.73 -3.28
CA ARG A 21 3.31 2.78 -2.54
C ARG A 21 3.81 2.27 -1.19
N ALA A 22 2.99 1.51 -0.47
CA ALA A 22 3.40 0.89 0.80
C ALA A 22 4.56 -0.10 0.60
N LEU A 23 4.56 -0.89 -0.47
CA LEU A 23 5.67 -1.78 -0.80
C LEU A 23 6.96 -0.99 -1.06
N GLY A 24 6.87 0.15 -1.75
CA GLY A 24 8.00 1.04 -2.00
C GLY A 24 8.62 1.60 -0.71
N ARG A 25 7.78 2.10 0.22
CA ARG A 25 8.25 2.67 1.50
C ARG A 25 8.79 1.60 2.45
N CYS A 26 8.17 0.43 2.48
CA CYS A 26 8.56 -0.66 3.37
C CYS A 26 9.66 -1.56 2.79
N ARG A 27 10.37 -1.13 1.74
CA ARG A 27 11.40 -1.91 1.05
C ARG A 27 12.51 -2.39 1.99
N GLU A 28 12.88 -1.59 2.98
CA GLU A 28 13.92 -1.99 3.96
C GLU A 28 13.45 -3.13 4.87
N ALA A 29 12.23 -3.02 5.42
CA ALA A 29 11.65 -4.08 6.26
C ALA A 29 11.42 -5.37 5.46
N GLN A 30 11.01 -5.25 4.19
CA GLN A 30 10.93 -6.37 3.27
C GLN A 30 12.29 -7.02 3.05
N ARG A 31 13.33 -6.22 2.80
CA ARG A 31 14.69 -6.73 2.61
C ARG A 31 15.16 -7.53 3.83
N ALA A 32 14.96 -7.01 5.04
CA ALA A 32 15.31 -7.72 6.27
C ALA A 32 14.60 -9.08 6.37
N TYR A 33 13.29 -9.11 6.11
CA TYR A 33 12.51 -10.35 6.08
C TYR A 33 13.01 -11.32 5.00
N TYR A 34 13.29 -10.84 3.78
CA TYR A 34 13.80 -11.68 2.69
C TYR A 34 15.17 -12.27 3.00
N GLU A 35 16.07 -11.51 3.61
CA GLU A 35 17.37 -12.04 4.05
C GLU A 35 17.21 -13.11 5.13
N CYS A 36 16.27 -12.96 6.07
CA CYS A 36 16.00 -14.00 7.06
C CYS A 36 15.43 -15.29 6.44
N VAL A 37 14.50 -15.14 5.49
CA VAL A 37 13.85 -16.27 4.78
C VAL A 37 14.82 -16.98 3.84
N ARG A 38 15.87 -16.28 3.36
CA ARG A 38 16.85 -16.81 2.42
C ARG A 38 17.55 -18.05 3.01
N GLY A 39 17.27 -19.22 2.43
CA GLY A 39 17.83 -20.50 2.89
C GLY A 39 17.04 -21.21 4.00
N ARG A 40 15.86 -20.71 4.38
CA ARG A 40 14.96 -21.35 5.33
C ARG A 40 13.65 -21.74 4.63
N THR A 41 13.28 -23.02 4.66
CA THR A 41 12.03 -23.52 4.07
C THR A 41 11.01 -23.95 5.14
N LEU A 42 11.47 -24.63 6.19
CA LEU A 42 10.59 -25.14 7.24
C LEU A 42 10.59 -24.25 8.49
N SER A 43 11.69 -23.54 8.76
CA SER A 43 11.89 -22.80 10.01
C SER A 43 11.47 -21.32 9.99
N VAL A 44 10.93 -20.85 8.86
CA VAL A 44 10.62 -19.43 8.63
C VAL A 44 9.61 -18.89 9.66
N ALA A 45 8.55 -19.66 9.94
CA ALA A 45 7.42 -19.20 10.75
C ALA A 45 7.81 -18.80 12.19
N TRP A 46 8.88 -19.39 12.73
CA TRP A 46 9.41 -19.06 14.06
C TRP A 46 10.68 -18.22 13.98
N ALA A 47 11.62 -18.57 13.09
CA ALA A 47 12.93 -17.92 13.05
C ALA A 47 12.88 -16.48 12.51
N CYS A 48 11.95 -16.18 11.62
CA CYS A 48 11.80 -14.85 11.00
C CYS A 48 10.57 -14.10 11.52
N ARG A 49 10.03 -14.51 12.67
CA ARG A 49 8.79 -13.94 13.23
C ARG A 49 8.93 -12.45 13.54
N GLU A 50 10.10 -12.02 13.99
CA GLU A 50 10.37 -10.62 14.30
C GLU A 50 10.43 -9.76 13.04
N ASP A 51 11.17 -10.20 12.01
CA ASP A 51 11.21 -9.52 10.71
C ASP A 51 9.84 -9.48 10.04
N ALA A 52 9.08 -10.57 10.12
CA ALA A 52 7.70 -10.64 9.62
C ALA A 52 6.79 -9.62 10.33
N ARG A 53 6.93 -9.46 11.65
CA ARG A 53 6.20 -8.45 12.42
C ARG A 53 6.61 -7.03 12.04
N ALA A 54 7.91 -6.77 11.89
CA ALA A 54 8.41 -5.46 11.48
C ALA A 54 7.88 -5.06 10.08
N MET A 55 7.94 -5.98 9.11
CA MET A 55 7.35 -5.78 7.78
C MET A 55 5.84 -5.53 7.86
N SER A 56 5.13 -6.35 8.63
CA SER A 56 3.67 -6.20 8.79
C SER A 56 3.29 -4.89 9.45
N ALA A 57 4.05 -4.43 10.46
CA ALA A 57 3.83 -3.16 11.13
C ALA A 57 4.00 -1.99 10.15
N CYS A 58 5.06 -2.00 9.33
CA CYS A 58 5.28 -0.99 8.30
C CYS A 58 4.13 -0.97 7.27
N LEU A 59 3.74 -2.13 6.74
CA LEU A 59 2.67 -2.20 5.75
C LEU A 59 1.35 -1.69 6.32
N ASN A 60 0.97 -2.10 7.54
CA ASN A 60 -0.25 -1.66 8.20
C ASN A 60 -0.29 -0.15 8.47
N ALA A 61 0.86 0.49 8.71
CA ALA A 61 0.93 1.94 8.86
C ALA A 61 0.48 2.68 7.59
N HIS A 62 0.68 2.08 6.41
CA HIS A 62 0.33 2.69 5.12
C HIS A 62 -0.96 2.13 4.50
N THR A 63 -1.39 0.91 4.85
CA THR A 63 -2.58 0.26 4.26
C THR A 63 -3.79 0.25 5.20
N ASN A 64 -3.98 1.31 6.00
CA ASN A 64 -5.10 1.41 6.92
C ASN A 64 -6.30 2.14 6.30
N ALA A 65 -7.48 2.00 6.94
CA ALA A 65 -8.72 2.61 6.47
C ALA A 65 -8.68 4.15 6.43
N ALA A 66 -7.90 4.79 7.29
CA ALA A 66 -7.75 6.25 7.31
C ALA A 66 -6.93 6.74 6.11
N THR A 67 -5.85 6.04 5.74
CA THR A 67 -5.07 6.33 4.53
C THR A 67 -5.93 6.14 3.28
N LEU A 68 -6.72 5.06 3.22
CA LEU A 68 -7.64 4.83 2.12
C LEU A 68 -8.69 5.95 2.00
N ALA A 69 -9.28 6.39 3.11
CA ALA A 69 -10.22 7.51 3.12
C ALA A 69 -9.57 8.80 2.61
N ARG A 70 -8.34 9.12 3.08
CA ARG A 70 -7.57 10.28 2.63
C ARG A 70 -7.30 10.24 1.13
N MET A 71 -6.85 9.11 0.61
CA MET A 71 -6.58 8.92 -0.82
C MET A 71 -7.87 9.05 -1.67
N LYS A 72 -9.01 8.53 -1.17
CA LYS A 72 -10.31 8.73 -1.83
C LYS A 72 -10.70 10.20 -1.91
N THR A 73 -10.51 10.96 -0.83
CA THR A 73 -10.78 12.40 -0.79
C THR A 73 -9.89 13.16 -1.78
N GLN A 74 -8.57 12.93 -1.74
CA GLN A 74 -7.62 13.55 -2.67
C GLN A 74 -7.95 13.24 -4.13
N TRP A 75 -8.36 12.01 -4.42
CA TRP A 75 -8.76 11.60 -5.77
C TRP A 75 -10.06 12.28 -6.23
N ALA A 76 -11.02 12.45 -5.32
CA ALA A 76 -12.26 13.16 -5.61
C ALA A 76 -12.01 14.67 -5.85
N GLU A 77 -11.16 15.30 -5.04
CA GLU A 77 -10.76 16.71 -5.19
C GLU A 77 -9.98 16.96 -6.49
N ALA A 78 -9.14 16.01 -6.90
CA ALA A 78 -8.39 16.06 -8.16
C ALA A 78 -9.27 15.87 -9.41
N GLY A 79 -10.59 15.70 -9.25
CA GLY A 79 -11.53 15.58 -10.38
C GLY A 79 -11.56 14.19 -11.01
N LYS A 80 -11.26 13.14 -10.24
CA LYS A 80 -11.34 11.73 -10.67
C LYS A 80 -10.41 11.40 -11.85
N PRO A 81 -9.09 11.61 -11.71
CA PRO A 81 -8.14 11.28 -12.76
C PRO A 81 -8.16 9.78 -13.08
N SER A 82 -7.95 9.44 -14.35
CA SER A 82 -7.86 8.04 -14.81
C SER A 82 -6.67 7.33 -14.17
N ILE A 83 -6.93 6.16 -13.57
CA ILE A 83 -5.92 5.23 -13.04
C ILE A 83 -5.83 4.03 -14.00
N GLU A 84 -5.68 4.30 -15.29
CA GLU A 84 -5.54 3.24 -16.29
C GLU A 84 -4.12 2.64 -16.26
N ASP A 85 -3.11 3.49 -16.07
CA ASP A 85 -1.71 3.08 -16.04
C ASP A 85 -1.16 3.14 -14.60
N ARG A 86 -0.90 1.95 -14.02
CA ARG A 86 -0.32 1.81 -12.67
C ARG A 86 1.11 2.31 -12.59
N SER A 87 1.85 2.33 -13.71
CA SER A 87 3.24 2.79 -13.74
C SER A 87 3.37 4.32 -13.67
N ARG A 88 2.28 5.05 -13.95
CA ARG A 88 2.20 6.50 -13.86
C ARG A 88 0.96 6.92 -13.07
N PRO A 89 0.99 6.81 -11.72
CA PRO A 89 -0.11 7.25 -10.90
C PRO A 89 -0.35 8.76 -11.07
N PRO A 90 -1.60 9.22 -10.86
CA PRO A 90 -1.91 10.64 -10.93
C PRO A 90 -1.22 11.42 -9.79
N ARG A 91 -0.84 12.66 -10.09
CA ARG A 91 -0.04 13.51 -9.19
C ARG A 91 -0.70 13.83 -7.85
N CYS A 92 -2.01 13.66 -7.74
CA CYS A 92 -2.75 13.86 -6.49
C CYS A 92 -2.32 12.90 -5.37
N PHE A 93 -1.46 11.91 -5.66
CA PHE A 93 -0.89 11.00 -4.69
C PHE A 93 0.61 11.23 -4.40
N ASP A 94 1.26 12.24 -4.99
CA ASP A 94 2.73 12.45 -4.87
C ASP A 94 3.17 13.10 -3.54
N GLU A 95 2.28 13.75 -2.80
CA GLU A 95 2.61 14.42 -1.53
C GLU A 95 2.56 13.43 -0.34
N ASP A 96 3.72 12.88 0.05
CA ASP A 96 4.08 12.60 1.45
C ASP A 96 5.61 12.63 1.61
#